data_AF-A0A2C6AGK5-F1
#
_entry.id   AF-A0A2C6AGK5-F1
#
_cell.length_a   1.000
_cell.length_b   1.000
_cell.length_c   1.000
_cell.angle_alpha   90.00
_cell.angle_beta   90.00
_cell.angle_gamma   90.00
#
_symmetry.space_group_name_H-M   'P 1'
#
loop_
_entity.id
_entity.type
_entity.pdbx_description
1 polymer ?
#
loop_
_entity_poly.entity_id
_entity_poly.type
_entity_poly.pdbx_seq_one_letter_code
_entity_poly.pdbx_strand_id
1 'polypeptide(L)'
;MFVSHEAGWADGPSWLGALGFAEPAVEELRSCPAGPERRLIHFKFEPMILHVLTASPAHAQLLLRAGLQAGFRESGAVSLVAPGEAAPVVAIRSLGLGFESLIGYEAGGRRHWLVSAAYLDTLREVADERLAENARRIQRFRAAFFDALAPLPEPTAAGGGWEDAAARRERMRVEGLKRKAALAAGRQAGADQAL
;
A
#
# COMPACT_ATOMS: atom_id res chain seq x y z
N MET A 1 17.07 -11.08 -14.89
CA MET A 1 15.78 -11.05 -14.18
C MET A 1 14.81 -10.31 -15.08
N PHE A 2 13.62 -10.85 -15.30
CA PHE A 2 12.58 -10.22 -16.12
C PHE A 2 11.43 -9.80 -15.20
N VAL A 3 10.85 -8.62 -15.45
CA VAL A 3 9.75 -8.06 -14.65
C VAL A 3 8.78 -7.36 -15.60
N SER A 4 7.48 -7.59 -15.44
CA SER A 4 6.40 -6.88 -16.13
C SER A 4 5.37 -6.40 -15.10
N HIS A 5 4.77 -5.24 -15.36
CA HIS A 5 3.67 -4.67 -14.57
C HIS A 5 2.32 -4.79 -15.27
N GLU A 6 2.29 -5.27 -16.51
CA GLU A 6 1.09 -5.37 -17.33
C GLU A 6 0.83 -6.82 -17.72
N ALA A 7 -0.46 -7.16 -17.86
CA ALA A 7 -0.89 -8.44 -18.41
C ALA A 7 -0.68 -8.47 -19.93
N GLY A 8 -0.66 -9.65 -20.54
CA GLY A 8 -0.64 -9.78 -22.01
C GLY A 8 0.71 -9.49 -22.68
N TRP A 9 1.79 -9.30 -21.92
CA TRP A 9 3.17 -9.19 -22.46
C TRP A 9 3.63 -10.45 -23.22
N ALA A 10 2.84 -11.51 -23.16
CA ALA A 10 3.13 -12.86 -23.65
C ALA A 10 2.04 -13.40 -24.61
N ASP A 11 1.26 -12.53 -25.26
CA ASP A 11 0.14 -12.91 -26.15
C ASP A 11 0.58 -13.58 -27.48
N GLY A 12 1.88 -13.76 -27.70
CA GLY A 12 2.41 -14.52 -28.83
C GLY A 12 2.82 -15.94 -28.44
N PRO A 13 2.80 -16.91 -29.38
CA PRO A 13 3.30 -18.30 -29.19
C PRO A 13 4.82 -18.40 -28.89
N SER A 14 5.49 -17.25 -28.71
CA SER A 14 6.93 -17.07 -28.63
C SER A 14 7.39 -16.53 -27.26
N TRP A 15 6.51 -16.32 -26.28
CA TRP A 15 6.95 -15.73 -25.01
C TRP A 15 7.99 -16.59 -24.28
N LEU A 16 7.92 -17.92 -24.43
CA LEU A 16 8.95 -18.85 -23.98
C LEU A 16 10.29 -18.63 -24.68
N GLY A 17 10.27 -18.35 -25.98
CA GLY A 17 11.43 -17.93 -26.75
C GLY A 17 11.97 -16.57 -26.29
N ALA A 18 11.10 -15.63 -25.93
CA ALA A 18 11.48 -14.32 -25.38
C ALA A 18 12.18 -14.46 -24.01
N LEU A 19 11.87 -15.50 -23.24
CA LEU A 19 12.56 -15.81 -21.98
C LEU A 19 13.92 -16.50 -22.18
N GLY A 20 14.24 -16.89 -23.42
CA GLY A 20 15.52 -17.50 -23.78
C GLY A 20 15.71 -18.90 -23.21
N PHE A 21 14.62 -19.65 -23.02
CA PHE A 21 14.71 -21.06 -22.62
C PHE A 21 15.14 -21.90 -23.82
N ALA A 22 16.16 -22.72 -23.63
CA ALA A 22 16.47 -23.81 -24.55
C ALA A 22 15.58 -25.01 -24.20
N GLU A 23 15.07 -25.73 -25.22
CA GLU A 23 14.48 -27.04 -24.98
C GLU A 23 15.52 -27.95 -24.32
N PRO A 24 15.20 -28.61 -23.19
CA PRO A 24 16.13 -29.50 -22.53
C PRO A 24 16.31 -30.75 -23.40
N ALA A 25 17.56 -31.08 -23.73
CA ALA A 25 17.85 -32.42 -24.21
C ALA A 25 17.54 -33.40 -23.06
N VAL A 26 16.86 -34.51 -23.35
CA VAL A 26 16.40 -35.51 -22.37
C VAL A 26 17.56 -36.04 -21.50
N GLU A 27 18.78 -36.01 -22.03
CA GLU A 27 20.03 -36.39 -21.35
C GLU A 27 20.56 -35.32 -20.37
N GLU A 28 20.35 -34.02 -20.62
CA GLU A 28 20.82 -32.92 -19.75
C GLU A 28 20.08 -32.90 -18.40
N LEU A 29 18.80 -33.32 -18.37
CA LEU A 29 18.01 -33.42 -17.14
C LEU A 29 18.57 -34.45 -16.15
N ARG A 30 19.30 -35.46 -16.64
CA ARG A 30 19.82 -36.60 -15.84
C ARG A 30 21.30 -36.47 -15.50
N SER A 31 22.06 -35.66 -16.24
CA SER A 31 23.53 -35.65 -16.21
C SER A 31 24.15 -34.40 -15.57
N CYS A 32 23.38 -33.33 -15.32
CA CYS A 32 23.91 -32.18 -14.58
C CYS A 32 23.95 -32.49 -13.07
N PRO A 33 25.14 -32.53 -12.43
CA PRO A 33 25.22 -32.67 -10.99
C PRO A 33 24.55 -31.47 -10.32
N ALA A 34 23.91 -31.70 -9.17
CA ALA A 34 23.45 -30.63 -8.28
C ALA A 34 24.68 -29.90 -7.69
N GLY A 35 25.38 -29.15 -8.53
CA GLY A 35 26.55 -28.35 -8.16
C GLY A 35 26.16 -26.94 -7.71
N PRO A 36 27.04 -26.25 -6.98
CA PRO A 36 26.82 -24.90 -6.44
C PRO A 36 26.60 -23.81 -7.52
N GLU A 37 26.79 -24.12 -8.81
CA GLU A 37 26.62 -23.19 -9.92
C GLU A 37 25.21 -23.19 -10.54
N ARG A 38 24.28 -23.98 -10.02
CA ARG A 38 22.91 -24.05 -10.54
C ARG A 38 22.03 -22.98 -9.91
N ARG A 39 21.62 -21.98 -10.68
CA ARG A 39 20.68 -20.94 -10.22
C ARG A 39 19.26 -21.32 -10.62
N LEU A 40 18.36 -21.45 -9.65
CA LEU A 40 16.95 -21.74 -9.94
C LEU A 40 16.25 -20.53 -10.57
N ILE A 41 15.31 -20.82 -11.49
CA ILE A 41 14.48 -19.82 -12.16
C ILE A 41 13.05 -19.99 -11.69
N HIS A 42 12.50 -18.92 -11.14
CA HIS A 42 11.17 -18.88 -10.56
C HIS A 42 10.26 -17.97 -11.39
N PHE A 43 9.03 -18.41 -11.60
CA PHE A 43 7.93 -17.58 -12.05
C PHE A 43 7.23 -17.04 -10.80
N LYS A 44 7.05 -15.72 -10.72
CA LYS A 44 6.49 -15.10 -9.52
C LYS A 44 5.56 -13.95 -9.89
N PHE A 45 4.41 -13.92 -9.22
CA PHE A 45 3.53 -12.76 -9.19
C PHE A 45 3.51 -12.19 -7.77
N GLU A 46 3.75 -10.89 -7.65
CA GLU A 46 3.62 -10.14 -6.40
C GLU A 46 2.57 -9.03 -6.56
N PRO A 47 1.57 -8.95 -5.67
CA PRO A 47 0.59 -7.87 -5.70
C PRO A 47 1.19 -6.56 -5.15
N MET A 48 0.42 -5.47 -5.24
CA MET A 48 0.87 -4.17 -4.75
C MET A 48 1.17 -4.22 -3.25
N ILE A 49 2.29 -3.59 -2.87
CA ILE A 49 2.62 -3.21 -1.49
C ILE A 49 2.81 -1.69 -1.48
N LEU A 50 2.11 -1.01 -0.57
CA LEU A 50 2.18 0.44 -0.40
C LEU A 50 2.44 0.77 1.07
N HIS A 51 3.50 1.51 1.36
CA HIS A 51 3.79 2.05 2.69
C HIS A 51 3.50 3.55 2.70
N VAL A 52 2.72 4.02 3.66
CA VAL A 52 2.29 5.41 3.77
C VAL A 52 2.61 5.92 5.17
N LEU A 53 3.46 6.93 5.27
CA LEU A 53 3.59 7.72 6.49
C LEU A 53 2.37 8.63 6.61
N THR A 54 1.63 8.49 7.70
CA THR A 54 0.36 9.23 7.88
C THR A 54 0.60 10.58 8.57
N ALA A 55 -0.35 11.52 8.46
CA ALA A 55 -0.26 12.81 9.15
C ALA A 55 -0.81 12.75 10.58
N SER A 56 -1.64 11.76 10.90
CA SER A 56 -2.17 11.54 12.24
C SER A 56 -2.67 10.10 12.40
N PRO A 57 -2.88 9.62 13.66
CA PRO A 57 -3.50 8.32 13.91
C PRO A 57 -4.89 8.16 13.27
N ALA A 58 -5.66 9.26 13.14
CA ALA A 58 -6.97 9.23 12.49
C ALA A 58 -6.85 8.90 10.98
N HIS A 59 -5.90 9.54 10.28
CA HIS A 59 -5.63 9.22 8.87
C HIS A 59 -5.16 7.77 8.70
N ALA A 60 -4.38 7.26 9.64
CA ALA A 60 -3.95 5.87 9.62
C ALA A 60 -5.11 4.88 9.73
N GLN A 61 -6.08 5.17 10.60
CA GLN A 61 -7.28 4.34 10.73
C GLN A 61 -8.14 4.37 9.46
N LEU A 62 -8.28 5.53 8.81
CA LEU A 62 -9.01 5.64 7.54
C LEU A 62 -8.34 4.79 6.46
N LEU A 63 -7.02 4.92 6.31
CA LEU A 63 -6.24 4.19 5.32
C LEU A 63 -6.30 2.67 5.55
N LEU A 64 -6.16 2.22 6.80
CA LEU A 64 -6.29 0.81 7.18
C LEU A 64 -7.69 0.27 6.86
N ARG A 65 -8.75 1.00 7.22
CA ARG A 65 -10.13 0.59 6.96
C ARG A 65 -10.39 0.45 5.45
N ALA A 66 -9.97 1.44 4.66
CA ALA A 66 -10.09 1.38 3.20
C ALA A 66 -9.33 0.18 2.62
N GLY A 67 -8.10 -0.08 3.10
CA GLY A 67 -7.30 -1.23 2.69
C GLY A 67 -7.99 -2.57 2.97
N LEU A 68 -8.46 -2.76 4.20
CA LEU A 68 -9.14 -3.99 4.63
C LEU A 68 -10.44 -4.22 3.82
N GLN A 69 -11.24 -3.17 3.62
CA GLN A 69 -12.47 -3.24 2.82
C GLN A 69 -12.19 -3.56 1.35
N ALA A 70 -11.09 -3.07 0.79
CA ALA A 70 -10.71 -3.33 -0.60
C ALA A 70 -10.11 -4.73 -0.84
N GLY A 71 -9.77 -5.47 0.23
CA GLY A 71 -9.24 -6.84 0.18
C GLY A 71 -7.76 -6.97 0.53
N PHE A 72 -7.12 -5.92 1.05
CA PHE A 72 -5.73 -5.95 1.55
C PHE A 72 -5.69 -6.41 3.01
N ARG A 73 -5.98 -7.71 3.25
CA ARG A 73 -6.23 -8.28 4.59
C ARG A 73 -5.01 -8.28 5.50
N GLU A 74 -3.82 -8.25 4.94
CA GLU A 74 -2.55 -8.28 5.65
C GLU A 74 -2.02 -6.86 5.94
N SER A 75 -2.86 -5.83 5.73
CA SER A 75 -2.52 -4.45 6.05
C SER A 75 -2.33 -4.23 7.55
N GLY A 76 -1.40 -3.36 7.92
CA GLY A 76 -1.08 -3.08 9.32
C GLY A 76 -0.41 -1.73 9.49
N ALA A 77 -0.28 -1.27 10.73
CA ALA A 77 0.38 -0.02 11.08
C ALA A 77 1.52 -0.27 12.07
N VAL A 78 2.64 0.42 11.86
CA VAL A 78 3.79 0.42 12.77
C VAL A 78 4.08 1.87 13.17
N SER A 79 4.10 2.13 14.48
CA SER A 79 4.67 3.38 15.01
C SER A 79 6.14 3.14 15.31
N LEU A 80 7.02 3.89 14.63
CA LEU A 80 8.47 3.80 14.82
C LEU A 80 8.99 4.68 15.97
N VAL A 81 8.10 5.39 16.67
CA VAL A 81 8.45 6.41 17.67
C VAL A 81 7.54 6.28 18.90
N ALA A 82 8.01 6.79 20.04
CA ALA A 82 7.33 6.69 21.33
C ALA A 82 5.85 7.17 21.27
N PRO A 83 4.96 6.65 22.15
CA PRO A 83 3.56 7.06 22.18
C PRO A 83 3.44 8.59 22.30
N GLY A 84 2.91 9.24 21.26
CA GLY A 84 2.60 10.68 21.26
C GLY A 84 3.40 11.57 20.31
N GLU A 85 4.50 11.10 19.70
CA GLU A 85 5.39 11.96 18.90
C GLU A 85 5.35 11.71 17.38
N ALA A 86 4.89 10.55 16.91
CA ALA A 86 4.83 10.28 15.47
C ALA A 86 3.53 9.61 15.02
N ALA A 87 3.09 10.02 13.83
CA ALA A 87 2.02 9.36 13.11
C ALA A 87 2.53 8.04 12.51
N PRO A 88 1.73 6.96 12.58
CA PRO A 88 2.18 5.62 12.20
C PRO A 88 2.41 5.51 10.69
N VAL A 89 3.31 4.60 10.31
CA VAL A 89 3.43 4.12 8.94
C VAL A 89 2.44 2.99 8.74
N VAL A 90 1.57 3.12 7.75
CA VAL A 90 0.61 2.09 7.36
C VAL A 90 1.13 1.34 6.14
N ALA A 91 1.16 0.01 6.23
CA ALA A 91 1.43 -0.88 5.12
C ALA A 91 0.10 -1.42 4.57
N ILE A 92 -0.20 -1.15 3.31
CA ILE A 92 -1.32 -1.72 2.55
C ILE A 92 -0.76 -2.83 1.66
N ARG A 93 -1.16 -4.07 1.94
CA ARG A 93 -0.62 -5.27 1.27
C ARG A 93 -1.62 -6.41 1.25
N SER A 94 -1.48 -7.29 0.26
CA SER A 94 -2.19 -8.57 0.25
C SER A 94 -1.22 -9.72 0.02
N LEU A 95 -1.04 -10.62 0.98
CA LEU A 95 -0.17 -11.78 0.81
C LEU A 95 -0.89 -12.91 0.05
N GLY A 96 -2.21 -13.05 0.24
CA GLY A 96 -2.99 -14.11 -0.39
C GLY A 96 -3.21 -14.03 -1.91
N LEU A 97 -2.70 -12.99 -2.59
CA LEU A 97 -2.80 -12.88 -4.06
C LEU A 97 -1.49 -13.25 -4.78
N GLY A 98 -0.36 -13.26 -4.06
CA GLY A 98 0.93 -13.62 -4.62
C GLY A 98 1.05 -15.12 -4.89
N PHE A 99 1.88 -15.49 -5.86
CA PHE A 99 2.28 -16.89 -6.05
C PHE A 99 3.67 -16.99 -6.65
N GLU A 100 4.28 -18.16 -6.47
CA GLU A 100 5.61 -18.48 -6.95
C GLU A 100 5.68 -19.95 -7.39
N SER A 101 6.37 -20.21 -8.50
CA SER A 101 6.63 -21.56 -8.97
C SER A 101 8.04 -21.69 -9.52
N LEU A 102 8.70 -22.80 -9.21
CA LEU A 102 9.95 -23.20 -9.86
C LEU A 102 9.64 -23.60 -11.30
N ILE A 103 10.29 -22.97 -12.28
CA ILE A 103 10.07 -23.25 -13.71
C ILE A 103 11.32 -23.76 -14.43
N GLY A 104 12.49 -23.61 -13.83
CA GLY A 104 13.74 -23.92 -14.50
C GLY A 104 14.98 -23.66 -13.68
N TYR A 105 16.12 -23.68 -14.35
CA TYR A 105 17.41 -23.31 -13.79
C TYR A 105 18.34 -22.76 -14.88
N GLU A 106 19.34 -22.02 -14.46
CA GLU A 106 20.45 -21.56 -15.27
C GLU A 106 21.72 -22.32 -14.84
N ALA A 107 22.44 -22.88 -15.81
CA ALA A 107 23.73 -23.55 -15.62
C ALA A 107 24.61 -23.30 -16.85
N GLY A 108 25.88 -22.96 -16.64
CA GLY A 108 26.80 -22.68 -17.75
C GLY A 108 26.33 -21.56 -18.69
N GLY A 109 25.60 -20.57 -18.18
CA GLY A 109 25.04 -19.45 -18.95
C GLY A 109 23.83 -19.81 -19.84
N ARG A 110 23.32 -21.04 -19.76
CA ARG A 110 22.13 -21.50 -20.49
C ARG A 110 20.96 -21.71 -19.54
N ARG A 111 19.75 -21.35 -19.98
CA ARG A 111 18.51 -21.50 -19.22
C ARG A 111 17.75 -22.73 -19.70
N HIS A 112 17.41 -23.58 -18.74
CA HIS A 112 16.68 -24.82 -18.96
C HIS A 112 15.36 -24.74 -18.20
N TRP A 113 14.24 -25.06 -18.84
CA TRP A 113 12.98 -25.25 -18.12
C TRP A 113 12.92 -26.65 -17.50
N LEU A 114 12.06 -26.82 -16.49
CA LEU A 114 11.82 -28.11 -15.81
C LEU A 114 10.37 -28.60 -15.97
N VAL A 115 9.54 -27.81 -16.62
CA VAL A 115 8.09 -27.98 -16.70
C VAL A 115 7.64 -27.94 -18.17
N SER A 116 6.45 -28.45 -18.45
CA SER A 116 5.91 -28.44 -19.81
C SER A 116 5.54 -27.02 -20.26
N ALA A 117 5.50 -26.78 -21.58
CA ALA A 117 5.00 -25.52 -22.14
C ALA A 117 3.58 -25.21 -21.66
N ALA A 118 2.68 -26.21 -21.65
CA ALA A 118 1.31 -26.05 -21.14
C ALA A 118 1.24 -25.61 -19.67
N TYR A 119 2.18 -26.06 -18.83
CA TYR A 119 2.27 -25.60 -17.44
C TYR A 119 2.68 -24.13 -17.36
N LEU A 120 3.64 -23.70 -18.20
CA LEU A 120 4.06 -22.31 -18.27
C LEU A 120 2.92 -21.40 -18.76
N ASP A 121 2.14 -21.85 -19.74
CA ASP A 121 0.95 -21.12 -20.21
C ASP A 121 -0.10 -21.00 -19.10
N THR A 122 -0.30 -22.06 -18.31
CA THR A 122 -1.19 -22.02 -17.13
C THR A 122 -0.69 -20.99 -16.11
N LEU A 123 0.61 -20.94 -15.82
CA LEU A 123 1.18 -19.96 -14.89
C LEU A 123 0.98 -18.52 -15.38
N ARG A 124 1.14 -18.29 -16.69
CA ARG A 124 0.88 -16.99 -17.33
C ARG A 124 -0.58 -16.58 -17.15
N GLU A 125 -1.52 -17.46 -17.49
CA GLU A 125 -2.96 -17.18 -17.35
C GLU A 125 -3.34 -16.83 -15.90
N VAL A 126 -2.82 -17.60 -14.93
CA VAL A 126 -3.00 -17.29 -13.51
C VAL A 126 -2.37 -15.93 -13.17
N ALA A 127 -1.20 -15.59 -13.70
CA ALA A 127 -0.58 -14.28 -13.46
C ALA A 127 -1.43 -13.12 -13.99
N ASP A 128 -1.99 -13.25 -15.19
CA ASP A 128 -2.85 -12.24 -15.80
C ASP A 128 -4.14 -12.04 -15.01
N GLU A 129 -4.77 -13.13 -14.55
CA GLU A 129 -5.93 -13.07 -13.66
C GLU A 129 -5.61 -12.34 -12.34
N ARG A 130 -4.43 -12.63 -11.76
CA ARG A 130 -3.99 -12.02 -10.50
C ARG A 130 -3.62 -10.55 -10.68
N LEU A 131 -3.03 -10.17 -11.81
CA LEU A 131 -2.79 -8.77 -12.20
C LEU A 131 -4.11 -8.01 -12.29
N ALA A 132 -5.11 -8.57 -12.97
CA ALA A 132 -6.43 -7.97 -13.11
C ALA A 132 -7.12 -7.80 -11.75
N GLU A 133 -7.11 -8.82 -10.89
CA GLU A 133 -7.69 -8.70 -9.55
C GLU A 133 -6.93 -7.72 -8.65
N ASN A 134 -5.60 -7.67 -8.73
CA ASN A 134 -4.79 -6.69 -8.02
C ASN A 134 -5.17 -5.27 -8.44
N ALA A 135 -5.34 -5.02 -9.74
CA ALA A 135 -5.80 -3.74 -10.26
C ALA A 135 -7.20 -3.35 -9.72
N ARG A 136 -8.15 -4.30 -9.69
CA ARG A 136 -9.48 -4.08 -9.09
C ARG A 136 -9.40 -3.74 -7.61
N ARG A 137 -8.54 -4.42 -6.84
CA ARG A 137 -8.31 -4.11 -5.41
C ARG A 137 -7.75 -2.71 -5.22
N ILE A 138 -6.77 -2.32 -6.03
CA ILE A 138 -6.19 -0.96 -6.00
C ILE A 138 -7.27 0.09 -6.27
N GLN A 139 -8.12 -0.14 -7.28
CA GLN A 139 -9.22 0.77 -7.60
C GLN A 139 -10.24 0.89 -6.46
N ARG A 140 -10.68 -0.24 -5.88
CA ARG A 140 -11.60 -0.24 -4.72
C ARG A 140 -10.99 0.49 -3.52
N PHE A 141 -9.70 0.25 -3.25
CA PHE A 141 -8.98 0.94 -2.17
C PHE A 141 -8.93 2.44 -2.41
N ARG A 142 -8.58 2.85 -3.63
CA ARG A 142 -8.53 4.25 -4.02
C ARG A 142 -9.89 4.93 -3.82
N ALA A 143 -10.96 4.31 -4.31
CA ALA A 143 -12.33 4.83 -4.15
C ALA A 143 -12.72 4.94 -2.67
N ALA A 144 -12.61 3.85 -1.91
CA ALA A 144 -12.96 3.84 -0.49
C ALA A 144 -12.16 4.84 0.34
N PHE A 145 -10.87 5.04 0.01
CA PHE A 145 -10.03 6.01 0.70
C PHE A 145 -10.45 7.45 0.38
N PHE A 146 -10.73 7.78 -0.89
CA PHE A 146 -11.20 9.11 -1.25
C PHE A 146 -12.60 9.41 -0.73
N ASP A 147 -13.51 8.44 -0.74
CA ASP A 147 -14.84 8.58 -0.15
C ASP A 147 -14.77 8.83 1.36
N ALA A 148 -13.84 8.16 2.05
CA ALA A 148 -13.62 8.35 3.48
C ALA A 148 -12.93 9.68 3.84
N LEU A 149 -12.25 10.31 2.86
CA LEU A 149 -11.66 11.65 3.00
C LEU A 149 -12.62 12.77 2.59
N ALA A 150 -13.68 12.46 1.84
CA ALA A 150 -14.68 13.44 1.47
C ALA A 150 -15.34 13.99 2.75
N PRO A 151 -15.53 15.31 2.88
CA PRO A 151 -16.38 15.84 3.93
C PRO A 151 -17.77 15.20 3.76
N LEU A 152 -18.32 14.65 4.84
CA LEU A 152 -19.72 14.22 4.89
C LEU A 152 -20.60 15.35 4.30
N PRO A 153 -21.67 15.04 3.54
CA PRO A 153 -22.63 16.08 3.17
C PRO A 153 -23.05 16.82 4.43
N GLU A 154 -22.85 18.14 4.40
CA GLU A 154 -23.06 19.07 5.51
C GLU A 154 -24.24 18.64 6.39
N PRO A 155 -24.03 18.39 7.70
CA PRO A 155 -25.14 18.40 8.63
C PRO A 155 -25.69 19.82 8.59
N THR A 156 -26.89 19.98 8.04
CA THR A 156 -27.77 21.15 8.12
C THR A 156 -27.19 22.30 8.94
N ALA A 157 -26.54 23.25 8.26
CA ALA A 157 -26.29 24.63 8.71
C ALA A 157 -26.11 24.84 10.23
N ALA A 158 -25.18 24.14 10.88
CA ALA A 158 -24.74 24.48 12.24
C ALA A 158 -23.41 23.78 12.63
N GLY A 159 -22.29 24.48 12.40
CA GLY A 159 -20.98 24.13 12.96
C GLY A 159 -20.15 23.29 12.00
N GLY A 160 -19.19 23.85 11.27
CA GLY A 160 -18.11 24.71 11.77
C GLY A 160 -16.86 24.23 11.04
N GLY A 161 -16.65 24.78 9.84
CA GLY A 161 -15.62 24.34 8.91
C GLY A 161 -14.21 24.38 9.48
N TRP A 162 -13.34 23.56 8.89
CA TRP A 162 -11.92 23.49 9.22
C TRP A 162 -11.29 24.88 9.17
N GLU A 163 -10.79 25.33 10.31
CA GLU A 163 -10.17 26.64 10.45
C GLU A 163 -8.66 26.50 10.25
N ASP A 164 -8.11 27.31 9.34
CA ASP A 164 -6.67 27.41 9.11
C ASP A 164 -5.94 27.65 10.45
N ALA A 165 -4.79 27.01 10.64
CA ALA A 165 -3.98 27.11 11.85
C ALA A 165 -3.63 28.57 12.20
N ALA A 166 -3.56 29.46 11.20
CA ALA A 166 -3.40 30.90 11.41
C ALA A 166 -4.67 31.55 12.01
N ALA A 167 -5.85 31.24 11.47
CA ALA A 167 -7.13 31.77 11.95
C ALA A 167 -7.44 31.29 13.38
N ARG A 168 -7.11 30.03 13.69
CA ARG A 168 -7.25 29.47 15.06
C ARG A 168 -6.38 30.20 16.09
N ARG A 169 -5.15 30.56 15.72
CA ARG A 169 -4.24 31.32 16.61
C ARG A 169 -4.77 32.72 16.88
N GLU A 170 -5.29 33.41 15.85
CA GLU A 170 -5.81 34.75 16.01
C GLU A 170 -7.09 34.78 16.85
N ARG A 171 -7.99 33.81 16.68
CA ARG A 171 -9.17 33.70 17.56
C ARG A 171 -8.77 33.48 19.02
N MET A 172 -7.84 32.57 19.30
CA MET A 172 -7.36 32.33 20.68
C MET A 172 -6.70 33.58 21.28
N ARG A 173 -6.01 34.38 20.47
CA ARG A 173 -5.42 35.65 20.91
C ARG A 173 -6.50 36.65 21.30
N VAL A 174 -7.51 36.84 20.45
CA VAL A 174 -8.61 37.79 20.68
C VAL A 174 -9.47 37.38 21.88
N GLU A 175 -9.81 36.09 22.01
CA GLU A 175 -10.56 35.59 23.17
C GLU A 175 -9.76 35.66 24.47
N GLY A 176 -8.45 35.39 24.40
CA GLY A 176 -7.53 35.54 25.54
C GLY A 176 -7.43 36.98 26.03
N LEU A 177 -7.38 37.96 25.11
CA LEU A 177 -7.40 39.39 25.46
C LEU A 177 -8.74 39.79 26.11
N LYS A 178 -9.87 39.32 25.57
CA LYS A 178 -11.20 39.62 26.14
C LYS A 178 -11.37 39.03 27.55
N ARG A 179 -10.91 37.80 27.78
CA ARG A 179 -10.93 37.19 29.14
C ARG A 179 -10.06 37.96 30.13
N LYS A 180 -8.87 38.41 29.72
CA LYS A 180 -8.00 39.23 30.57
C LYS A 180 -8.64 40.58 30.91
N ALA A 181 -9.29 41.24 29.94
CA ALA A 181 -9.99 42.50 30.19
C ALA A 181 -11.18 42.34 31.16
N ALA A 182 -11.97 41.27 31.01
CA ALA A 182 -13.09 40.98 31.91
C ALA A 182 -12.62 40.66 33.35
N LEU A 183 -11.52 39.92 33.50
CA LEU A 183 -10.91 39.63 34.81
C LEU A 183 -10.32 40.89 35.48
N ALA A 184 -9.77 41.82 34.69
CA ALA A 184 -9.27 43.09 35.20
C ALA A 184 -10.42 44.01 35.67
N ALA A 185 -11.50 44.10 34.89
CA ALA A 185 -12.69 44.87 35.25
C ALA A 185 -13.39 44.31 36.51
N GLY A 186 -13.46 42.97 36.63
CA GLY A 186 -14.00 42.33 37.84
C GLY A 186 -13.14 42.57 39.10
N ARG A 187 -11.82 42.70 38.96
CA ARG A 187 -10.92 43.06 40.08
C ARG A 187 -11.04 44.52 40.50
N GLN A 188 -11.30 45.44 39.56
CA GLN A 188 -11.54 46.86 39.87
C GLN A 188 -12.91 47.07 40.54
N ALA A 189 -13.96 46.41 40.05
CA ALA A 189 -15.28 46.49 40.66
C ALA A 189 -15.34 45.89 42.09
N GLY A 190 -14.53 44.86 42.38
CA GLY A 190 -14.39 44.30 43.72
C GLY A 190 -13.57 45.18 44.69
N ALA A 191 -12.72 46.07 44.18
CA ALA A 191 -11.96 47.02 44.99
C ALA A 191 -12.80 48.25 45.37
N ASP A 192 -13.68 48.71 44.49
CA ASP A 192 -14.59 49.84 44.74
C ASP A 192 -15.78 49.51 45.67
N GLN A 193 -16.05 48.22 45.94
CA GLN A 193 -17.09 47.78 46.90
C GLN A 193 -16.56 47.53 48.32
N ALA A 194 -15.25 47.70 48.54
CA ALA A 194 -14.58 47.45 49.83
C ALA A 194 -14.08 48.73 50.53
N LEU A 195 -14.54 49.91 50.08
CA LEU A 195 -14.37 51.23 50.71
C LEU A 195 -15.75 51.80 51.08
#